data_AF-A0A0Q6YWG0-F1
#
_entry.id   AF-A0A0Q6YWG0-F1
#
_cell.length_a   1.000
_cell.length_b   1.000
_cell.length_c   1.000
_cell.angle_alpha   90.00
_cell.angle_beta   90.00
_cell.angle_gamma   90.00
#
_symmetry.space_group_name_H-M   'P 1'
#
loop_
_entity.id
_entity.type
_entity.pdbx_description
1 polymer ?
#
loop_
_entity_poly.entity_id
_entity_poly.type
_entity_poly.pdbx_seq_one_letter_code
_entity_poly.pdbx_strand_id
1 'polypeptide(L)'
;MTASEGFMNESACFSDLSLYELDRFQWLEANQGNIQGFTTERGKVLAEHAGSMESLKAHQIIPGYINALLLNNDNRQSLGQSLSTYKLTTSWITGQVIEEARSYVMSLFNVILNEVKVYTIDETVMPATSHGVVYSNGTRKHVIAAPRMSFDPYGVMVRQFAIAAHYTLMRGKPGLAAMMSDDLTQAMVGQYAMLRFAADEPEKCSVMRHLHLLVGWEFAKGLSRTPEFPLGFITSDLGEQLMHAYGTGMFKALVTEQYESASNGQAMWFGSCNFTGTAMALSFLGDDYGMARFMEIDTGDRKLADKLMEAFPGLGMNDFEVMQEGFNARLSSIIRSVSESEPVASAV
;
A
#
# COMPACT_ATOMS: atom_id res chain seq x y z
N MET A 1 22.77 -31.10 22.57
CA MET A 1 22.86 -29.69 23.01
C MET A 1 21.71 -28.96 22.35
N THR A 2 20.61 -28.80 23.08
CA THR A 2 19.45 -28.03 22.66
C THR A 2 19.84 -26.56 22.67
N ALA A 3 19.80 -25.89 21.52
CA ALA A 3 19.80 -24.44 21.49
C ALA A 3 18.65 -23.97 22.37
N SER A 4 18.95 -23.27 23.45
CA SER A 4 17.92 -22.56 24.20
C SER A 4 17.31 -21.56 23.23
N GLU A 5 16.06 -21.78 22.83
CA GLU A 5 15.22 -20.71 22.30
C GLU A 5 15.30 -19.58 23.33
N GLY A 6 16.03 -18.51 23.01
CA GLY A 6 16.12 -17.35 23.86
C GLY A 6 14.72 -16.80 24.01
N PHE A 7 14.11 -16.96 25.19
CA PHE A 7 12.82 -16.34 25.48
C PHE A 7 12.97 -14.83 25.29
N MET A 8 12.32 -14.30 24.25
CA MET A 8 12.24 -12.86 24.03
C MET A 8 11.55 -12.24 25.24
N ASN A 9 12.18 -11.22 25.83
CA ASN A 9 11.48 -10.36 26.76
C ASN A 9 10.55 -9.44 25.95
N GLU A 10 9.37 -9.95 25.63
CA GLU A 10 8.35 -9.27 24.82
C GLU A 10 8.00 -7.89 25.40
N SER A 11 7.98 -7.77 26.73
CA SER A 11 7.73 -6.51 27.44
C SER A 11 8.83 -5.48 27.18
N ALA A 12 10.09 -5.89 27.11
CA ALA A 12 11.21 -5.00 26.80
C ALA A 12 11.17 -4.57 25.32
N CYS A 13 10.95 -5.51 24.39
CA CYS A 13 10.83 -5.20 22.95
C CYS A 13 9.66 -4.26 22.66
N PHE A 14 8.51 -4.49 23.29
CA PHE A 14 7.36 -3.60 23.22
C PHE A 14 7.68 -2.20 23.74
N SER A 15 8.40 -2.11 24.87
CA SER A 15 8.78 -0.82 25.47
C SER A 15 9.75 -0.05 24.57
N ASP A 16 10.79 -0.70 24.04
CA ASP A 16 11.78 -0.07 23.17
C ASP A 16 11.16 0.41 21.85
N LEU A 17 10.30 -0.41 21.23
CA LEU A 17 9.56 -0.01 20.04
C LEU A 17 8.63 1.17 20.31
N SER A 18 7.92 1.15 21.45
CA SER A 18 7.05 2.26 21.85
C SER A 18 7.85 3.56 22.06
N LEU A 19 9.05 3.47 22.63
CA LEU A 19 9.94 4.61 22.82
C LEU A 19 10.54 5.12 21.50
N TYR A 20 10.85 4.23 20.56
CA TYR A 20 11.27 4.60 19.20
C TYR A 20 10.15 5.34 18.45
N GLU A 21 8.92 4.82 18.51
CA GLU A 21 7.75 5.46 17.89
C GLU A 21 7.45 6.82 18.52
N LEU A 22 7.62 6.94 19.84
CA LEU A 22 7.47 8.20 20.56
C LEU A 22 8.52 9.24 20.13
N ASP A 23 9.80 8.84 20.03
CA ASP A 23 10.87 9.74 19.54
C ASP A 23 10.56 10.22 18.12
N ARG A 24 10.14 9.29 17.26
CA ARG A 24 9.76 9.59 15.87
C ARG A 24 8.56 10.53 15.82
N PHE A 25 7.55 10.30 16.65
CA PHE A 25 6.38 11.16 16.75
C PHE A 25 6.76 12.58 17.17
N GLN A 26 7.54 12.73 18.25
CA GLN A 26 8.01 14.02 18.73
C GLN A 26 8.84 14.76 17.68
N TRP A 27 9.70 14.04 16.96
CA TRP A 27 10.45 14.60 15.84
C TRP A 27 9.52 15.12 14.74
N LEU A 28 8.57 14.30 14.30
CA LEU A 28 7.62 14.66 13.24
C LEU A 28 6.78 15.87 13.66
N GLU A 29 6.33 15.95 14.91
CA GLU A 29 5.61 17.12 15.41
C GLU A 29 6.49 18.39 15.37
N ALA A 30 7.73 18.29 15.83
CA ALA A 30 8.68 19.42 15.83
C ALA A 30 9.08 19.87 14.42
N ASN A 31 9.04 18.95 13.44
CA ASN A 31 9.52 19.18 12.07
C ASN A 31 8.39 19.15 11.03
N GLN A 32 7.15 19.40 11.43
CA GLN A 32 5.98 19.51 10.54
C GLN A 32 5.82 18.28 9.61
N GLY A 33 6.02 17.08 10.16
CA GLY A 33 5.92 15.80 9.46
C GLY A 33 7.12 15.42 8.59
N ASN A 34 8.19 16.23 8.55
CA ASN A 34 9.41 15.88 7.81
C ASN A 34 10.29 14.92 8.62
N ILE A 35 10.53 13.72 8.09
CA ILE A 35 11.38 12.69 8.72
C ILE A 35 12.88 12.86 8.42
N GLN A 36 13.25 13.73 7.48
CA GLN A 36 14.64 13.92 7.08
C GLN A 36 15.50 14.39 8.27
N GLY A 37 16.62 13.69 8.50
CA GLY A 37 17.53 13.98 9.60
C GLY A 37 17.14 13.35 10.94
N PHE A 38 16.02 12.62 11.03
CA PHE A 38 15.65 11.88 12.23
C PHE A 38 16.70 10.80 12.56
N THR A 39 17.20 10.83 13.80
CA THR A 39 18.08 9.80 14.35
C THR A 39 17.66 9.52 15.79
N THR A 40 17.68 8.25 16.18
CA THR A 40 17.46 7.83 17.56
C THR A 40 18.29 6.58 17.86
N GLU A 41 18.87 6.54 19.06
CA GLU A 41 19.62 5.38 19.55
C GLU A 41 18.70 4.20 19.91
N ARG A 42 17.39 4.43 20.02
CA ARG A 42 16.41 3.44 20.50
C ARG A 42 15.94 2.43 19.45
N GLY A 43 16.40 2.56 18.20
CA GLY A 43 16.01 1.67 17.08
C GLY A 43 16.77 0.34 16.99
N LYS A 44 17.79 0.11 17.82
CA LYS A 44 18.75 -1.01 17.65
C LYS A 44 18.17 -2.41 17.95
N VAL A 45 17.06 -2.51 18.69
CA VAL A 45 16.57 -3.79 19.25
C VAL A 45 15.67 -4.59 18.28
N LEU A 46 14.95 -3.93 17.37
CA LEU A 46 14.04 -4.61 16.41
C LEU A 46 14.78 -5.44 15.37
N ALA A 47 15.94 -4.96 14.91
CA ALA A 47 16.77 -5.64 13.93
C ALA A 47 17.39 -6.93 14.48
N GLU A 48 17.71 -6.97 15.78
CA GLU A 48 18.41 -8.08 16.42
C GLU A 48 17.45 -9.18 16.94
N HIS A 49 16.24 -8.81 17.40
CA HIS A 49 15.34 -9.75 18.08
C HIS A 49 14.09 -10.17 17.28
N ALA A 50 13.48 -9.28 16.49
CA ALA A 50 12.33 -9.66 15.65
C ALA A 50 12.77 -10.40 14.38
N GLY A 51 14.01 -10.16 13.94
CA GLY A 51 14.63 -10.78 12.78
C GLY A 51 14.88 -12.29 12.90
N SER A 52 14.72 -12.91 14.07
CA SER A 52 14.98 -14.35 14.28
C SER A 52 13.74 -15.19 14.65
N MET A 53 12.59 -14.56 14.91
CA MET A 53 11.36 -15.27 15.27
C MET A 53 10.48 -15.58 14.06
N GLU A 54 10.43 -16.85 13.66
CA GLU A 54 9.63 -17.30 12.52
C GLU A 54 8.12 -17.06 12.72
N SER A 55 7.61 -17.18 13.94
CA SER A 55 6.19 -16.92 14.25
C SER A 55 5.79 -15.47 13.98
N LEU A 56 6.66 -14.52 14.33
CA LEU A 56 6.47 -13.09 14.06
C LEU A 56 6.71 -12.72 12.59
N LYS A 57 7.35 -13.59 11.79
CA LYS A 57 7.51 -13.38 10.35
C LYS A 57 6.41 -14.04 9.51
N ALA A 58 5.62 -14.94 10.10
CA ALA A 58 4.61 -15.69 9.38
C ALA A 58 3.57 -14.77 8.69
N HIS A 59 3.27 -13.61 9.28
CA HIS A 59 2.34 -12.64 8.69
C HIS A 59 2.88 -11.95 7.42
N GLN A 60 4.21 -11.92 7.21
CA GLN A 60 4.86 -11.35 6.02
C GLN A 60 4.92 -12.35 4.86
N ILE A 61 4.56 -13.62 5.09
CA ILE A 61 4.56 -14.65 4.06
C ILE A 61 3.33 -14.45 3.17
N ILE A 62 3.57 -13.94 1.96
CA ILE A 62 2.55 -13.80 0.92
C ILE A 62 2.26 -15.19 0.32
N PRO A 63 1.00 -15.68 0.37
CA PRO A 63 0.64 -16.95 -0.23
C PRO A 63 0.98 -16.99 -1.73
N GLY A 64 1.48 -18.12 -2.22
CA GLY A 64 1.99 -18.24 -3.60
C GLY A 64 0.99 -17.82 -4.68
N TYR A 65 -0.30 -18.16 -4.51
CA TYR A 65 -1.37 -17.78 -5.43
C TYR A 65 -1.62 -16.26 -5.44
N ILE A 66 -1.61 -15.59 -4.29
CA ILE A 66 -1.68 -14.12 -4.20
C ILE A 66 -0.44 -13.49 -4.83
N ASN A 67 0.71 -14.07 -4.53
CA ASN A 67 1.98 -13.63 -5.06
C ASN A 67 2.00 -13.76 -6.59
N ALA A 68 1.31 -14.73 -7.18
CA ALA A 68 1.28 -14.98 -8.63
C ALA A 68 0.37 -14.02 -9.44
N LEU A 69 -0.48 -13.20 -8.79
CA LEU A 69 -1.42 -12.32 -9.50
C LEU A 69 -0.72 -11.38 -10.51
N LEU A 70 -1.26 -11.21 -11.71
CA LEU A 70 -0.61 -10.42 -12.79
C LEU A 70 -1.64 -9.79 -13.73
N LEU A 71 -1.42 -8.58 -14.22
CA LEU A 71 -2.37 -7.93 -15.13
C LEU A 71 -2.57 -8.80 -16.38
N ASN A 72 -3.81 -9.00 -16.81
CA ASN A 72 -4.04 -9.56 -18.13
C ASN A 72 -3.59 -8.56 -19.23
N ASN A 73 -3.39 -9.06 -20.45
CA ASN A 73 -2.88 -8.23 -21.55
C ASN A 73 -3.81 -7.06 -21.89
N ASP A 74 -5.13 -7.25 -21.80
CA ASP A 74 -6.11 -6.19 -22.11
C ASP A 74 -6.02 -5.02 -21.11
N ASN A 75 -5.88 -5.33 -19.82
CA ASN A 75 -5.69 -4.33 -18.77
C ASN A 75 -4.33 -3.62 -18.91
N ARG A 76 -3.25 -4.35 -19.25
CA ARG A 76 -1.93 -3.74 -19.53
C ARG A 76 -2.00 -2.75 -20.67
N GLN A 77 -2.63 -3.13 -21.79
CA GLN A 77 -2.79 -2.26 -22.95
C GLN A 77 -3.62 -1.02 -22.61
N SER A 78 -4.74 -1.20 -21.91
CA SER A 78 -5.62 -0.09 -21.55
C SER A 78 -4.94 0.92 -20.61
N LEU A 79 -4.22 0.43 -19.59
CA LEU A 79 -3.44 1.29 -18.69
C LEU A 79 -2.27 1.95 -19.40
N GLY A 80 -1.59 1.25 -20.32
CA GLY A 80 -0.50 1.81 -21.14
C GLY A 80 -0.95 2.91 -22.09
N GLN A 81 -2.11 2.77 -22.73
CA GLN A 81 -2.70 3.81 -23.58
C GLN A 81 -3.07 5.05 -22.77
N SER A 82 -3.68 4.85 -21.59
CA SER A 82 -4.07 5.97 -20.73
C SER A 82 -2.86 6.70 -20.13
N LEU A 83 -1.77 5.98 -19.82
CA LEU A 83 -0.47 6.59 -19.43
C LEU A 83 0.07 7.59 -20.47
N SER A 84 -0.16 7.33 -21.76
CA SER A 84 0.34 8.19 -22.85
C SER A 84 -0.51 9.45 -23.06
N THR A 85 -1.73 9.47 -22.54
CA THR A 85 -2.73 10.52 -22.79
C THR A 85 -3.04 11.36 -21.54
N TYR A 86 -2.73 10.83 -20.36
CA TYR A 86 -3.02 11.49 -19.09
C TYR A 86 -2.16 12.73 -18.85
N LYS A 87 -2.79 13.89 -18.60
CA LYS A 87 -2.11 15.11 -18.15
C LYS A 87 -2.24 15.25 -16.64
N LEU A 88 -1.09 15.26 -15.96
CA LEU A 88 -1.06 15.44 -14.52
C LEU A 88 -1.53 16.84 -14.14
N THR A 89 -2.64 16.92 -13.43
CA THR A 89 -3.05 18.12 -12.70
C THR A 89 -2.86 17.88 -11.22
N THR A 90 -2.53 18.92 -10.46
CA THR A 90 -2.34 18.84 -9.02
C THR A 90 -3.17 19.92 -8.33
N SER A 91 -3.65 19.60 -7.14
CA SER A 91 -4.46 20.50 -6.32
C SER A 91 -4.06 20.37 -4.85
N TRP A 92 -4.45 21.35 -4.04
CA TRP A 92 -4.04 21.45 -2.65
C TRP A 92 -4.75 20.41 -1.78
N ILE A 93 -4.02 19.80 -0.85
CA ILE A 93 -4.63 19.08 0.27
C ILE A 93 -5.09 20.13 1.30
N THR A 94 -6.38 20.43 1.31
CA THR A 94 -6.98 21.41 2.23
C THR A 94 -7.47 20.75 3.52
N GLY A 95 -7.78 21.57 4.53
CA GLY A 95 -8.41 21.08 5.77
C GLY A 95 -9.75 20.38 5.52
N GLN A 96 -10.53 20.83 4.52
CA GLN A 96 -11.78 20.18 4.13
C GLN A 96 -11.53 18.76 3.59
N VAL A 97 -10.57 18.60 2.67
CA VAL A 97 -10.19 17.29 2.12
C VAL A 97 -9.79 16.33 3.25
N ILE A 98 -9.00 16.83 4.20
CA ILE A 98 -8.55 16.05 5.36
C ILE A 98 -9.74 15.57 6.20
N GLU A 99 -10.67 16.45 6.56
CA GLU A 99 -11.80 16.09 7.42
C GLU A 99 -12.85 15.21 6.72
N GLU A 100 -13.10 15.42 5.42
CA GLU A 100 -13.97 14.55 4.63
C GLU A 100 -13.38 13.14 4.52
N ALA A 101 -12.09 13.02 4.17
CA ALA A 101 -11.41 11.73 4.10
C ALA A 101 -11.37 11.03 5.46
N ARG A 102 -11.08 11.76 6.54
CA ARG A 102 -11.10 11.24 7.92
C ARG A 102 -12.48 10.67 8.24
N SER A 103 -13.53 11.46 8.02
CA SER A 103 -14.91 11.09 8.35
C SER A 103 -15.37 9.87 7.55
N TYR A 104 -15.05 9.82 6.26
CA TYR A 104 -15.36 8.70 5.39
C TYR A 104 -14.73 7.40 5.91
N VAL A 105 -13.43 7.41 6.20
CA VAL A 105 -12.72 6.21 6.69
C VAL A 105 -13.20 5.81 8.09
N MET A 106 -13.46 6.77 8.98
CA MET A 106 -14.04 6.51 10.30
C MET A 106 -15.37 5.77 10.17
N SER A 107 -16.22 6.18 9.22
CA SER A 107 -17.50 5.52 8.94
C SER A 107 -17.30 4.14 8.32
N LEU A 108 -16.42 4.01 7.32
CA LEU A 108 -16.19 2.76 6.58
C LEU A 108 -15.73 1.62 7.50
N PHE A 109 -14.82 1.92 8.44
CA PHE A 109 -14.23 0.90 9.32
C PHE A 109 -14.69 0.97 10.77
N ASN A 110 -15.59 1.90 11.12
CA ASN A 110 -16.07 2.13 12.48
C ASN A 110 -14.92 2.34 13.49
N VAL A 111 -13.97 3.23 13.14
CA VAL A 111 -12.79 3.55 13.96
C VAL A 111 -12.77 5.04 14.30
N ILE A 112 -12.21 5.40 15.47
CA ILE A 112 -12.02 6.81 15.86
C ILE A 112 -10.64 7.29 15.41
N LEU A 113 -10.59 8.30 14.52
CA LEU A 113 -9.35 8.86 13.96
C LEU A 113 -9.09 10.32 14.33
N ASN A 114 -9.80 10.87 15.33
CA ASN A 114 -9.70 12.28 15.72
C ASN A 114 -8.30 12.68 16.24
N GLU A 115 -7.55 11.71 16.77
CA GLU A 115 -6.20 11.92 17.30
C GLU A 115 -5.10 11.79 16.24
N VAL A 116 -5.44 11.35 15.02
CA VAL A 116 -4.50 11.27 13.90
C VAL A 116 -4.19 12.67 13.41
N LYS A 117 -2.90 13.02 13.39
CA LYS A 117 -2.41 14.32 12.91
C LYS A 117 -2.03 14.23 11.44
N VAL A 118 -2.35 15.27 10.68
CA VAL A 118 -1.96 15.38 9.27
C VAL A 118 -1.02 16.58 9.11
N TYR A 119 0.12 16.34 8.49
CA TYR A 119 1.06 17.38 8.07
C TYR A 119 1.22 17.36 6.56
N THR A 120 1.04 18.52 5.93
CA THR A 120 1.28 18.71 4.51
C THR A 120 2.73 19.11 4.26
N ILE A 121 3.46 18.28 3.53
CA ILE A 121 4.90 18.38 3.29
C ILE A 121 5.18 19.14 1.99
N ASP A 122 6.22 19.96 2.00
CA ASP A 122 6.65 20.73 0.84
C ASP A 122 7.15 19.82 -0.31
N GLU A 123 6.99 20.28 -1.56
CA GLU A 123 7.34 19.54 -2.76
C GLU A 123 8.83 19.18 -2.84
N THR A 124 9.69 20.01 -2.25
CA THR A 124 11.14 19.73 -2.15
C THR A 124 11.48 18.47 -1.36
N VAL A 125 10.56 18.01 -0.51
CA VAL A 125 10.71 16.81 0.33
C VAL A 125 9.80 15.70 -0.15
N MET A 126 8.56 16.03 -0.53
CA MET A 126 7.56 15.06 -0.96
C MET A 126 6.84 15.55 -2.23
N PRO A 127 7.13 14.98 -3.41
CA PRO A 127 6.55 15.46 -4.66
C PRO A 127 5.04 15.23 -4.71
N ALA A 128 4.34 16.00 -5.53
CA ALA A 128 2.88 15.89 -5.67
C ALA A 128 2.38 14.55 -6.22
N THR A 129 3.28 13.73 -6.77
CA THR A 129 3.03 12.35 -7.23
C THR A 129 3.08 11.31 -6.10
N SER A 130 3.50 11.70 -4.90
CA SER A 130 3.57 10.82 -3.73
C SER A 130 2.18 10.50 -3.18
N HIS A 131 2.01 9.29 -2.64
CA HIS A 131 0.82 8.93 -1.88
C HIS A 131 0.85 9.42 -0.44
N GLY A 132 1.94 10.02 0.03
CA GLY A 132 2.16 10.25 1.46
C GLY A 132 2.50 8.98 2.23
N VAL A 133 2.67 9.11 3.54
CA VAL A 133 3.09 8.05 4.45
C VAL A 133 2.43 8.21 5.81
N VAL A 134 2.13 7.07 6.45
CA VAL A 134 1.62 7.04 7.83
C VAL A 134 2.69 6.49 8.76
N TYR A 135 2.95 7.24 9.82
CA TYR A 135 3.79 6.82 10.94
C TYR A 135 2.89 6.40 12.11
N SER A 136 2.96 5.11 12.45
CA SER A 136 2.36 4.56 13.67
C SER A 136 2.97 5.22 14.90
N ASN A 137 2.14 5.40 15.93
CA ASN A 137 2.53 5.87 17.25
C ASN A 137 1.40 5.63 18.25
N GLY A 138 1.71 4.86 19.29
CA GLY A 138 0.74 4.47 20.33
C GLY A 138 -0.49 3.78 19.75
N THR A 139 -1.62 3.89 20.45
CA THR A 139 -2.88 3.23 20.03
C THR A 139 -3.69 4.05 19.03
N ARG A 140 -3.63 5.39 19.05
CA ARG A 140 -4.50 6.28 18.25
C ARG A 140 -3.83 7.54 17.69
N LYS A 141 -2.60 7.84 18.11
CA LYS A 141 -1.93 9.15 17.88
C LYS A 141 -0.96 9.07 16.72
N HIS A 142 -1.43 8.55 15.59
CA HIS A 142 -0.61 8.37 14.39
C HIS A 142 -0.40 9.70 13.65
N VAL A 143 0.61 9.74 12.79
CA VAL A 143 0.92 10.90 11.96
C VAL A 143 0.83 10.53 10.50
N ILE A 144 0.05 11.27 9.73
CA ILE A 144 0.03 11.23 8.27
C ILE A 144 0.89 12.39 7.77
N ALA A 145 1.94 12.09 7.02
CA ALA A 145 2.68 13.07 6.24
C ALA A 145 2.25 12.93 4.78
N ALA A 146 1.56 13.94 4.26
CA ALA A 146 1.01 13.95 2.89
C ALA A 146 1.63 15.09 2.08
N PRO A 147 1.73 15.00 0.75
CA PRO A 147 2.26 16.10 -0.03
C PRO A 147 1.32 17.31 0.04
N ARG A 148 1.86 18.52 0.04
CA ARG A 148 1.07 19.75 0.11
C ARG A 148 0.11 19.92 -1.07
N MET A 149 0.57 19.52 -2.25
CA MET A 149 -0.26 19.38 -3.45
C MET A 149 -0.28 17.92 -3.86
N SER A 150 -1.41 17.43 -4.36
CA SER A 150 -1.58 16.05 -4.80
C SER A 150 -2.26 16.00 -6.14
N PHE A 151 -1.97 14.96 -6.92
CA PHE A 151 -2.73 14.62 -8.12
C PHE A 151 -4.16 14.12 -7.82
N ASP A 152 -4.38 13.68 -6.59
CA ASP A 152 -5.66 13.23 -6.06
C ASP A 152 -5.71 13.48 -4.54
N PRO A 153 -6.05 14.71 -4.09
CA PRO A 153 -6.07 15.02 -2.66
C PRO A 153 -6.98 14.10 -1.85
N TYR A 154 -8.18 13.80 -2.34
CA TYR A 154 -9.14 12.96 -1.63
C TYR A 154 -8.68 11.51 -1.61
N GLY A 155 -8.33 10.95 -2.76
CA GLY A 155 -7.91 9.54 -2.87
C GLY A 155 -6.65 9.26 -2.04
N VAL A 156 -5.67 10.18 -2.07
CA VAL A 156 -4.48 10.09 -1.22
C VAL A 156 -4.84 10.14 0.26
N MET A 157 -5.66 11.11 0.69
CA MET A 157 -6.00 11.22 2.11
C MET A 157 -6.84 10.04 2.61
N VAL A 158 -7.81 9.56 1.84
CA VAL A 158 -8.62 8.38 2.17
C VAL A 158 -7.72 7.16 2.34
N ARG A 159 -6.79 6.95 1.39
CA ARG A 159 -5.81 5.87 1.47
C ARG A 159 -4.98 5.94 2.76
N GLN A 160 -4.43 7.11 3.08
CA GLN A 160 -3.59 7.26 4.27
C GLN A 160 -4.39 7.14 5.57
N PHE A 161 -5.61 7.67 5.63
CA PHE A 161 -6.47 7.46 6.80
C PHE A 161 -6.86 6.00 6.99
N ALA A 162 -7.08 5.23 5.92
CA ALA A 162 -7.35 3.80 6.03
C ALA A 162 -6.16 3.02 6.63
N ILE A 163 -4.93 3.38 6.24
CA ILE A 163 -3.72 2.84 6.87
C ILE A 163 -3.63 3.25 8.35
N ALA A 164 -3.97 4.50 8.69
CA ALA A 164 -4.02 4.94 10.09
C ALA A 164 -5.09 4.20 10.89
N ALA A 165 -6.26 3.92 10.30
CA ALA A 165 -7.32 3.13 10.92
C ALA A 165 -6.88 1.69 11.18
N HIS A 166 -6.17 1.09 10.22
CA HIS A 166 -5.57 -0.22 10.37
C HIS A 166 -4.57 -0.24 11.53
N TYR A 167 -3.65 0.72 11.60
CA TYR A 167 -2.77 0.86 12.77
C TYR A 167 -3.56 1.01 14.07
N THR A 168 -4.61 1.82 14.12
CA THR A 168 -5.40 2.01 15.34
C THR A 168 -6.05 0.71 15.81
N LEU A 169 -6.59 -0.09 14.89
CA LEU A 169 -7.19 -1.39 15.21
C LEU A 169 -6.14 -2.40 15.66
N MET A 170 -5.00 -2.46 14.98
CA MET A 170 -3.91 -3.35 15.36
C MET A 170 -3.37 -3.00 16.75
N ARG A 171 -3.04 -1.72 16.99
CA ARG A 171 -2.39 -1.23 18.22
C ARG A 171 -3.34 -1.20 19.42
N GLY A 172 -4.63 -1.43 19.20
CA GLY A 172 -5.61 -1.69 20.27
C GLY A 172 -5.49 -3.09 20.88
N LYS A 173 -4.73 -4.00 20.26
CA LYS A 173 -4.56 -5.38 20.70
C LYS A 173 -3.32 -5.54 21.58
N PRO A 174 -3.30 -6.49 22.52
CA PRO A 174 -2.14 -6.74 23.36
C PRO A 174 -1.02 -7.46 22.60
N GLY A 175 0.23 -7.29 23.07
CA GLY A 175 1.40 -8.03 22.60
C GLY A 175 2.21 -7.35 21.49
N LEU A 176 3.39 -7.88 21.21
CA LEU A 176 4.32 -7.34 20.19
C LEU A 176 3.78 -7.54 18.77
N ALA A 177 2.99 -8.58 18.51
CA ALA A 177 2.39 -8.85 17.21
C ALA A 177 1.42 -7.76 16.75
N ALA A 178 0.78 -7.04 17.69
CA ALA A 178 -0.04 -5.87 17.42
C ALA A 178 0.78 -4.67 16.89
N MET A 179 2.09 -4.69 17.16
CA MET A 179 3.03 -3.65 16.76
C MET A 179 3.70 -3.92 15.42
N MET A 180 3.45 -5.09 14.81
CA MET A 180 4.00 -5.48 13.51
C MET A 180 2.94 -5.29 12.45
N SER A 181 3.13 -4.31 11.57
CA SER A 181 2.30 -4.16 10.38
C SER A 181 3.07 -4.63 9.16
N ASP A 182 2.34 -5.16 8.19
CA ASP A 182 2.87 -5.58 6.90
C ASP A 182 2.50 -4.57 5.80
N ASP A 183 3.49 -4.17 4.99
CA ASP A 183 3.35 -3.18 3.91
C ASP A 183 2.31 -3.63 2.87
N LEU A 184 2.21 -4.93 2.62
CA LEU A 184 1.19 -5.48 1.72
C LEU A 184 -0.21 -5.24 2.26
N THR A 185 -0.42 -5.51 3.55
CA THR A 185 -1.71 -5.29 4.23
C THR A 185 -2.10 -3.80 4.21
N GLN A 186 -1.14 -2.91 4.47
CA GLN A 186 -1.36 -1.46 4.37
C GLN A 186 -1.75 -1.03 2.94
N ALA A 187 -1.06 -1.57 1.93
CA ALA A 187 -1.39 -1.32 0.53
C ALA A 187 -2.80 -1.80 0.19
N MET A 188 -3.20 -2.98 0.66
CA MET A 188 -4.53 -3.54 0.46
C MET A 188 -5.62 -2.65 1.07
N VAL A 189 -5.56 -2.38 2.37
CA VAL A 189 -6.62 -1.61 3.06
C VAL A 189 -6.69 -0.16 2.57
N GLY A 190 -5.53 0.44 2.32
CA GLY A 190 -5.43 1.80 1.79
C GLY A 190 -6.02 1.91 0.39
N GLN A 191 -5.66 0.99 -0.51
CA GLN A 191 -6.17 1.00 -1.87
C GLN A 191 -7.65 0.62 -1.92
N TYR A 192 -8.11 -0.29 -1.07
CA TYR A 192 -9.52 -0.64 -0.97
C TYR A 192 -10.38 0.57 -0.60
N ALA A 193 -10.01 1.29 0.46
CA ALA A 193 -10.77 2.46 0.90
C ALA A 193 -10.81 3.55 -0.18
N MET A 194 -9.71 3.79 -0.88
CA MET A 194 -9.66 4.75 -1.99
C MET A 194 -10.55 4.33 -3.15
N LEU A 195 -10.49 3.05 -3.59
CA LEU A 195 -11.35 2.55 -4.65
C LEU A 195 -12.84 2.57 -4.27
N ARG A 196 -13.15 2.24 -3.01
CA ARG A 196 -14.52 2.30 -2.47
C ARG A 196 -15.04 3.73 -2.42
N PHE A 197 -14.21 4.68 -1.98
CA PHE A 197 -14.54 6.11 -1.94
C PHE A 197 -14.81 6.63 -3.34
N ALA A 198 -13.94 6.31 -4.30
CA ALA A 198 -14.12 6.78 -5.66
C ALA A 198 -15.29 6.12 -6.38
N ALA A 199 -15.77 4.97 -5.92
CA ALA A 199 -17.04 4.41 -6.39
C ALA A 199 -18.25 5.20 -5.87
N ASP A 200 -18.17 5.77 -4.67
CA ASP A 200 -19.22 6.61 -4.08
C ASP A 200 -19.17 8.07 -4.59
N GLU A 201 -17.96 8.61 -4.78
CA GLU A 201 -17.68 10.01 -5.09
C GLU A 201 -16.71 10.12 -6.30
N PRO A 202 -17.11 9.64 -7.49
CA PRO A 202 -16.22 9.49 -8.65
C PRO A 202 -15.62 10.82 -9.14
N GLU A 203 -16.30 11.94 -8.94
CA GLU A 203 -15.84 13.27 -9.35
C GLU A 203 -14.73 13.86 -8.45
N LYS A 204 -14.50 13.27 -7.27
CA LYS A 204 -13.52 13.74 -6.29
C LYS A 204 -12.17 13.02 -6.39
N CYS A 205 -12.09 11.94 -7.16
CA CYS A 205 -10.91 11.08 -7.22
C CYS A 205 -10.39 10.88 -8.65
N SER A 206 -9.05 10.89 -8.77
CA SER A 206 -8.34 10.61 -10.01
C SER A 206 -8.00 9.12 -10.09
N VAL A 207 -9.02 8.24 -10.07
CA VAL A 207 -8.86 6.78 -9.95
C VAL A 207 -7.91 6.21 -11.00
N MET A 208 -8.04 6.66 -12.25
CA MET A 208 -7.17 6.20 -13.33
C MET A 208 -5.70 6.47 -13.05
N ARG A 209 -5.37 7.58 -12.39
CA ARG A 209 -3.99 7.86 -12.00
C ARG A 209 -3.47 6.86 -10.97
N HIS A 210 -4.29 6.49 -9.99
CA HIS A 210 -3.93 5.43 -9.05
C HIS A 210 -3.77 4.06 -9.74
N LEU A 211 -4.64 3.73 -10.70
CA LEU A 211 -4.55 2.49 -11.47
C LEU A 211 -3.32 2.43 -12.38
N HIS A 212 -2.88 3.56 -12.94
CA HIS A 212 -1.65 3.62 -13.75
C HIS A 212 -0.39 3.18 -13.00
N LEU A 213 -0.38 3.35 -11.68
CA LEU A 213 0.75 2.93 -10.86
C LEU A 213 0.90 1.40 -10.82
N LEU A 214 -0.18 0.64 -11.09
CA LEU A 214 -0.10 -0.82 -11.23
C LEU A 214 0.88 -1.24 -12.32
N VAL A 215 1.06 -0.45 -13.38
CA VAL A 215 2.05 -0.73 -14.42
C VAL A 215 3.44 -0.75 -13.81
N GLY A 216 3.90 0.38 -13.24
CA GLY A 216 5.23 0.46 -12.61
C GLY A 216 5.42 -0.56 -11.47
N TRP A 217 4.36 -0.83 -10.71
CA TRP A 217 4.40 -1.81 -9.63
C TRP A 217 4.45 -3.26 -10.11
N GLU A 218 3.89 -3.59 -11.28
CA GLU A 218 4.03 -4.92 -11.90
C GLU A 218 5.48 -5.19 -12.30
N PHE A 219 6.15 -4.16 -12.85
CA PHE A 219 7.59 -4.21 -13.10
C PHE A 219 8.36 -4.40 -11.80
N ALA A 220 8.11 -3.58 -10.77
CA ALA A 220 8.75 -3.70 -9.46
C ALA A 220 8.58 -5.10 -8.85
N LYS A 221 7.39 -5.69 -9.01
CA LYS A 221 7.07 -7.06 -8.59
C LYS A 221 7.93 -8.10 -9.31
N GLY A 222 8.02 -8.03 -10.64
CA GLY A 222 8.87 -8.96 -11.42
C GLY A 222 10.36 -8.80 -11.11
N LEU A 223 10.82 -7.55 -11.03
CA LEU A 223 12.17 -7.16 -10.65
C LEU A 223 12.55 -7.70 -9.26
N SER A 224 11.67 -7.59 -8.26
CA SER A 224 11.91 -8.05 -6.88
C SER A 224 12.11 -9.55 -6.73
N ARG A 225 11.77 -10.34 -7.76
CA ARG A 225 11.79 -11.81 -7.73
C ARG A 225 12.88 -12.45 -8.56
N THR A 226 13.67 -11.64 -9.23
CA THR A 226 14.66 -12.13 -10.18
C THR A 226 16.02 -12.25 -9.49
N PRO A 227 16.60 -13.47 -9.40
CA PRO A 227 17.92 -13.68 -8.81
C PRO A 227 19.06 -13.01 -9.63
N GLU A 228 18.96 -13.01 -10.96
CA GLU A 228 19.97 -12.49 -11.89
C GLU A 228 19.63 -11.07 -12.37
N PHE A 229 19.27 -10.21 -11.44
CA PHE A 229 18.82 -8.86 -11.70
C PHE A 229 19.87 -7.98 -12.42
N PRO A 230 19.50 -7.15 -13.43
CA PRO A 230 18.20 -7.04 -14.12
C PRO A 230 18.04 -7.95 -15.35
N LEU A 231 19.11 -8.60 -15.82
CA LEU A 231 19.09 -9.41 -17.05
C LEU A 231 18.13 -10.60 -16.96
N GLY A 232 18.11 -11.29 -15.83
CA GLY A 232 17.19 -12.40 -15.58
C GLY A 232 15.72 -12.00 -15.62
N PHE A 233 15.39 -10.74 -15.33
CA PHE A 233 14.02 -10.26 -15.39
C PHE A 233 13.61 -10.04 -16.83
N ILE A 234 14.48 -9.41 -17.61
CA ILE A 234 14.28 -9.17 -19.04
C ILE A 234 14.05 -10.49 -19.79
N THR A 235 14.73 -11.57 -19.37
CA THR A 235 14.58 -12.90 -19.97
C THR A 235 13.52 -13.79 -19.31
N SER A 236 12.76 -13.27 -18.33
CA SER A 236 11.66 -14.02 -17.69
C SER A 236 10.37 -13.94 -18.48
N ASP A 237 9.46 -14.90 -18.29
CA ASP A 237 8.13 -14.92 -18.94
C ASP A 237 7.35 -13.61 -18.70
N LEU A 238 7.43 -13.05 -17.49
CA LEU A 238 6.80 -11.77 -17.17
C LEU A 238 7.51 -10.61 -17.89
N GLY A 239 8.85 -10.59 -17.88
CA GLY A 239 9.62 -9.56 -18.58
C GLY A 239 9.34 -9.52 -20.08
N GLU A 240 9.26 -10.70 -20.72
CA GLU A 240 8.88 -10.82 -22.14
C GLU A 240 7.45 -10.31 -22.39
N GLN A 241 6.49 -10.70 -21.54
CA GLN A 241 5.10 -10.21 -21.63
C GLN A 241 5.01 -8.68 -21.50
N LEU A 242 5.71 -8.08 -20.53
CA LEU A 242 5.69 -6.63 -20.33
C LEU A 242 6.40 -5.91 -21.49
N MET A 243 7.49 -6.46 -22.01
CA MET A 243 8.19 -5.91 -23.17
C MET A 243 7.29 -5.92 -24.41
N HIS A 244 6.52 -7.00 -24.61
CA HIS A 244 5.52 -7.08 -25.68
C HIS A 244 4.37 -6.09 -25.46
N ALA A 245 3.88 -5.94 -24.23
CA ALA A 245 2.73 -5.10 -23.92
C ALA A 245 3.01 -3.58 -24.01
N TYR A 246 4.18 -3.12 -23.55
CA TYR A 246 4.51 -1.69 -23.47
C TYR A 246 5.52 -1.23 -24.53
N GLY A 247 6.10 -2.16 -25.29
CA GLY A 247 7.18 -1.88 -26.23
C GLY A 247 8.51 -1.58 -25.54
N THR A 248 9.60 -1.66 -26.30
CA THR A 248 10.98 -1.59 -25.78
C THR A 248 11.33 -0.24 -25.15
N GLY A 249 10.78 0.86 -25.66
CA GLY A 249 11.05 2.21 -25.14
C GLY A 249 10.50 2.44 -23.73
N MET A 250 9.19 2.21 -23.54
CA MET A 250 8.53 2.37 -22.24
C MET A 250 9.00 1.33 -21.23
N PHE A 251 9.18 0.08 -21.67
CA PHE A 251 9.78 -0.98 -20.85
C PHE A 251 11.13 -0.56 -20.29
N LYS A 252 12.05 -0.07 -21.15
CA LYS A 252 13.37 0.39 -20.72
C LYS A 252 13.26 1.56 -19.74
N ALA A 253 12.41 2.54 -20.01
CA ALA A 253 12.23 3.70 -19.14
C ALA A 253 11.77 3.29 -17.73
N LEU A 254 10.75 2.44 -17.63
CA LEU A 254 10.23 1.97 -16.34
C LEU A 254 11.23 1.09 -15.59
N VAL A 255 11.93 0.18 -16.28
CA VAL A 255 12.98 -0.64 -15.64
C VAL A 255 14.11 0.24 -15.13
N THR A 256 14.56 1.22 -15.91
CA THR A 256 15.59 2.17 -15.50
C THR A 256 15.14 3.00 -14.31
N GLU A 257 13.91 3.54 -14.32
CA GLU A 257 13.34 4.29 -13.19
C GLU A 257 13.31 3.46 -11.91
N GLN A 258 12.82 2.21 -11.98
CA GLN A 258 12.76 1.31 -10.81
C GLN A 258 14.17 0.92 -10.32
N TYR A 259 15.13 0.81 -11.23
CA TYR A 259 16.53 0.52 -10.89
C TYR A 259 17.21 1.71 -10.21
N GLU A 260 17.07 2.90 -10.79
CA GLU A 260 17.76 4.12 -10.32
C GLU A 260 17.14 4.70 -9.05
N SER A 261 15.83 4.48 -8.83
CA SER A 261 15.15 4.86 -7.59
C SER A 261 15.42 3.90 -6.41
N ALA A 262 16.00 2.72 -6.67
CA ALA A 262 16.19 1.67 -5.67
C ALA A 262 17.51 1.82 -4.89
N SER A 263 17.55 2.78 -3.96
CA SER A 263 18.53 2.68 -2.87
C SER A 263 18.26 1.38 -2.09
N ASN A 264 19.19 0.42 -2.13
CA ASN A 264 19.11 -0.87 -1.43
C ASN A 264 17.87 -1.74 -1.73
N GLY A 265 17.24 -1.60 -2.90
CA GLY A 265 16.10 -2.45 -3.31
C GLY A 265 14.74 -2.14 -2.65
N GLN A 266 14.65 -1.11 -1.81
CA GLN A 266 13.43 -0.77 -1.09
C GLN A 266 12.28 -0.34 -2.02
N ALA A 267 12.56 0.44 -3.06
CA ALA A 267 11.54 0.86 -4.03
C ALA A 267 10.89 -0.34 -4.74
N MET A 268 11.67 -1.36 -5.09
CA MET A 268 11.17 -2.59 -5.70
C MET A 268 10.28 -3.39 -4.73
N TRP A 269 10.69 -3.49 -3.46
CA TRP A 269 9.89 -4.13 -2.41
C TRP A 269 8.54 -3.42 -2.23
N PHE A 270 8.55 -2.11 -1.98
CA PHE A 270 7.31 -1.35 -1.81
C PHE A 270 6.43 -1.39 -3.06
N GLY A 271 7.01 -1.31 -4.27
CA GLY A 271 6.25 -1.48 -5.51
C GLY A 271 5.58 -2.85 -5.60
N SER A 272 6.30 -3.93 -5.27
CA SER A 272 5.76 -5.30 -5.24
C SER A 272 4.60 -5.47 -4.24
N CYS A 273 4.73 -4.92 -3.02
CA CYS A 273 3.67 -4.89 -2.02
C CYS A 273 2.48 -4.06 -2.49
N ASN A 274 2.71 -2.90 -3.11
CA ASN A 274 1.65 -2.05 -3.64
C ASN A 274 0.86 -2.71 -4.78
N PHE A 275 1.55 -3.39 -5.70
CA PHE A 275 0.88 -4.16 -6.75
C PHE A 275 -0.04 -5.21 -6.13
N THR A 276 0.54 -6.04 -5.26
CA THR A 276 -0.15 -7.21 -4.71
C THR A 276 -1.30 -6.79 -3.81
N GLY A 277 -1.11 -5.74 -2.99
CA GLY A 277 -2.16 -5.17 -2.16
C GLY A 277 -3.28 -4.56 -2.98
N THR A 278 -2.96 -3.87 -4.08
CA THR A 278 -3.98 -3.33 -5.00
C THR A 278 -4.77 -4.44 -5.69
N ALA A 279 -4.11 -5.50 -6.14
CA ALA A 279 -4.78 -6.65 -6.75
C ALA A 279 -5.74 -7.32 -5.76
N MET A 280 -5.34 -7.47 -4.50
CA MET A 280 -6.21 -7.95 -3.43
C MET A 280 -7.36 -6.99 -3.17
N ALA A 281 -7.10 -5.69 -3.04
CA ALA A 281 -8.14 -4.67 -2.84
C ALA A 281 -9.21 -4.72 -3.95
N LEU A 282 -8.80 -4.88 -5.20
CA LEU A 282 -9.70 -5.05 -6.34
C LEU A 282 -10.50 -6.36 -6.26
N SER A 283 -9.87 -7.46 -5.85
CA SER A 283 -10.53 -8.77 -5.68
C SER A 283 -11.66 -8.70 -4.65
N PHE A 284 -11.44 -7.96 -3.57
CA PHE A 284 -12.38 -7.83 -2.45
C PHE A 284 -13.35 -6.65 -2.59
N LEU A 285 -13.20 -5.82 -3.63
CA LEU A 285 -13.93 -4.56 -3.76
C LEU A 285 -15.44 -4.78 -3.71
N GLY A 286 -16.10 -4.09 -2.77
CA GLY A 286 -17.54 -4.19 -2.52
C GLY A 286 -17.94 -5.11 -1.36
N ASP A 287 -17.00 -5.86 -0.77
CA ASP A 287 -17.23 -6.60 0.48
C ASP A 287 -16.74 -5.79 1.70
N ASP A 288 -17.49 -4.72 2.04
CA ASP A 288 -17.13 -3.78 3.11
C ASP A 288 -17.07 -4.50 4.47
N TYR A 289 -17.96 -5.48 4.69
CA TYR A 289 -17.99 -6.30 5.90
C TYR A 289 -16.73 -7.16 6.04
N GLY A 290 -16.36 -7.87 4.97
CA GLY A 290 -15.15 -8.69 4.96
C GLY A 290 -13.88 -7.87 5.17
N MET A 291 -13.79 -6.68 4.55
CA MET A 291 -12.64 -5.80 4.76
C MET A 291 -12.57 -5.25 6.19
N ALA A 292 -13.69 -4.81 6.77
CA ALA A 292 -13.74 -4.36 8.15
C ALA A 292 -13.36 -5.50 9.12
N ARG A 293 -13.86 -6.72 8.87
CA ARG A 293 -13.52 -7.91 9.64
C ARG A 293 -12.03 -8.23 9.54
N PHE A 294 -11.47 -8.18 8.33
CA PHE A 294 -10.04 -8.38 8.10
C PHE A 294 -9.19 -7.41 8.92
N MET A 295 -9.51 -6.11 8.89
CA MET A 295 -8.82 -5.10 9.69
C MET A 295 -8.95 -5.35 11.20
N GLU A 296 -10.11 -5.80 11.66
CA GLU A 296 -10.36 -6.15 13.07
C GLU A 296 -9.49 -7.33 13.51
N ILE A 297 -9.27 -8.34 12.68
CA ILE A 297 -8.53 -9.55 13.05
C ILE A 297 -7.05 -9.51 12.68
N ASP A 298 -6.62 -8.54 11.88
CA ASP A 298 -5.25 -8.49 11.38
C ASP A 298 -4.21 -8.28 12.49
N THR A 299 -3.29 -9.24 12.61
CA THR A 299 -2.25 -9.31 13.63
C THR A 299 -1.00 -10.00 13.07
N GLY A 300 0.17 -9.66 13.63
CA GLY A 300 1.47 -10.17 13.17
C GLY A 300 1.77 -11.64 13.54
N ASP A 301 0.90 -12.30 14.30
CA ASP A 301 1.08 -13.67 14.82
C ASP A 301 0.47 -14.77 13.93
N ARG A 302 -0.25 -14.39 12.86
CA ARG A 302 -0.95 -15.32 11.96
C ARG A 302 -0.62 -15.04 10.49
N LYS A 303 -0.67 -16.08 9.66
CA LYS A 303 -0.39 -15.97 8.23
C LYS A 303 -1.48 -15.17 7.52
N LEU A 304 -1.11 -14.49 6.43
CA LEU A 304 -2.05 -13.70 5.63
C LEU A 304 -3.22 -14.54 5.10
N ALA A 305 -2.96 -15.75 4.57
CA ALA A 305 -4.01 -16.64 4.06
C ALA A 305 -5.08 -16.95 5.11
N ASP A 306 -4.68 -17.23 6.36
CA ASP A 306 -5.61 -17.61 7.42
C ASP A 306 -6.53 -16.45 7.78
N LYS A 307 -5.97 -15.24 7.87
CA LYS A 307 -6.71 -14.00 8.13
C LYS A 307 -7.69 -13.69 7.01
N LEU A 308 -7.28 -13.88 5.75
CA LEU A 308 -8.15 -13.69 4.60
C LEU A 308 -9.30 -14.70 4.65
N MET A 309 -9.03 -16.00 4.79
CA MET A 309 -10.07 -17.05 4.87
C MET A 309 -11.10 -16.79 5.97
N GLU A 310 -10.66 -16.31 7.14
CA GLU A 310 -11.57 -15.94 8.23
C GLU A 310 -12.42 -14.72 7.88
N ALA A 311 -11.85 -13.72 7.22
CA ALA A 311 -12.53 -12.47 6.92
C ALA A 311 -13.51 -12.56 5.73
N PHE A 312 -13.22 -13.36 4.70
CA PHE A 312 -14.07 -13.49 3.51
C PHE A 312 -14.46 -14.96 3.20
N PRO A 313 -15.29 -15.62 4.04
CA PRO A 313 -15.52 -17.06 3.98
C PRO A 313 -16.23 -17.59 2.71
N GLY A 314 -16.57 -16.74 1.74
CA GLY A 314 -17.28 -17.10 0.51
C GLY A 314 -16.49 -16.94 -0.80
N LEU A 315 -15.27 -16.40 -0.78
CA LEU A 315 -14.57 -15.98 -2.01
C LEU A 315 -13.66 -17.05 -2.63
N GLY A 316 -13.68 -18.29 -2.13
CA GLY A 316 -12.85 -19.36 -2.68
C GLY A 316 -11.35 -19.00 -2.67
N MET A 317 -10.89 -18.26 -1.66
CA MET A 317 -9.60 -17.55 -1.67
C MET A 317 -8.34 -18.40 -1.87
N ASN A 318 -8.43 -19.73 -1.82
CA ASN A 318 -7.32 -20.60 -2.18
C ASN A 318 -7.26 -20.92 -3.68
N ASP A 319 -8.24 -20.46 -4.45
CA ASP A 319 -8.31 -20.60 -5.90
C ASP A 319 -7.68 -19.36 -6.56
N PHE A 320 -6.50 -19.59 -7.15
CA PHE A 320 -5.80 -18.58 -7.90
C PHE A 320 -6.65 -18.02 -9.05
N GLU A 321 -7.40 -18.87 -9.76
CA GLU A 321 -8.17 -18.49 -10.93
C GLU A 321 -9.27 -17.51 -10.52
N VAL A 322 -9.99 -17.80 -9.44
CA VAL A 322 -11.04 -16.93 -8.90
C VAL A 322 -10.50 -15.55 -8.52
N MET A 323 -9.36 -15.50 -7.82
CA MET A 323 -8.73 -14.23 -7.44
C MET A 323 -8.22 -13.45 -8.66
N GLN A 324 -7.56 -14.15 -9.59
CA GLN A 324 -7.01 -13.61 -10.83
C GLN A 324 -8.11 -13.02 -11.73
N GLU A 325 -9.21 -13.76 -11.92
CA GLU A 325 -10.37 -13.31 -12.69
C GLU A 325 -11.09 -12.16 -12.00
N GLY A 326 -11.34 -12.29 -10.69
CA GLY A 326 -12.03 -11.28 -9.89
C GLY A 326 -11.34 -9.92 -9.96
N PHE A 327 -10.03 -9.86 -9.73
CA PHE A 327 -9.32 -8.59 -9.81
C PHE A 327 -9.29 -8.03 -11.24
N ASN A 328 -9.04 -8.86 -12.26
CA ASN A 328 -8.93 -8.36 -13.64
C ASN A 328 -10.28 -7.85 -14.15
N ALA A 329 -11.38 -8.56 -13.86
CA ALA A 329 -12.72 -8.15 -14.24
C ALA A 329 -13.12 -6.83 -13.57
N ARG A 330 -12.80 -6.66 -12.28
CA ARG A 330 -13.04 -5.41 -11.55
C ARG A 330 -12.22 -4.26 -12.12
N LEU A 331 -10.94 -4.50 -12.40
CA LEU A 331 -10.07 -3.50 -13.02
C LEU A 331 -10.60 -3.06 -14.39
N SER A 332 -10.95 -4.01 -15.26
CA SER A 332 -11.50 -3.70 -16.58
C SER A 332 -12.81 -2.91 -16.48
N SER A 333 -13.68 -3.25 -15.52
CA SER A 333 -14.93 -2.52 -15.29
C SER A 333 -14.68 -1.06 -14.90
N ILE A 334 -13.71 -0.80 -14.02
CA ILE A 334 -13.37 0.56 -13.57
C ILE A 334 -12.74 1.36 -14.71
N ILE A 335 -11.80 0.77 -15.45
CA ILE A 335 -11.17 1.43 -16.60
C ILE A 335 -12.23 1.87 -17.61
N ARG A 336 -13.18 0.98 -17.91
CA ARG A 336 -14.28 1.28 -18.84
C ARG A 336 -15.16 2.41 -18.32
N SER A 337 -15.59 2.35 -17.04
CA SER A 337 -16.47 3.39 -16.49
C SER A 337 -15.82 4.77 -16.50
N VAL A 338 -14.51 4.85 -16.22
CA VAL A 338 -13.82 6.15 -16.25
C VAL A 338 -13.67 6.65 -17.70
N SER A 339 -13.33 5.77 -18.64
CA SER A 339 -13.19 6.11 -20.06
C SER A 339 -14.50 6.60 -20.69
N GLU A 340 -15.65 6.12 -20.21
CA GLU A 340 -16.98 6.59 -20.65
C GLU A 340 -17.39 7.94 -20.03
N SER A 341 -16.83 8.27 -18.86
CA SER A 341 -17.14 9.51 -18.11
C SER A 341 -16.30 10.72 -18.52
N GLU A 342 -15.15 10.51 -19.16
CA GLU A 342 -14.34 11.57 -19.76
C GLU A 342 -14.69 11.69 -21.25
N PRO A 343 -15.49 12.69 -21.69
CA PRO A 343 -15.67 12.91 -23.13
C PRO A 343 -14.30 13.24 -23.71
N VAL A 344 -13.84 12.42 -24.66
CA VAL A 344 -12.67 12.70 -25.50
C VAL A 344 -12.81 14.13 -25.98
N ALA A 345 -11.98 15.03 -25.44
CA ALA A 345 -11.85 16.36 -25.98
C ALA A 345 -11.44 16.17 -27.44
N SER A 346 -12.37 16.43 -28.34
CA SER A 346 -12.17 16.25 -29.77
C SER A 346 -10.91 17.01 -30.17
N ALA A 347 -9.94 16.29 -30.72
CA ALA A 347 -8.78 16.90 -31.35
C ALA A 347 -9.26 17.87 -32.44
N VAL A 348 -8.95 19.14 -32.26
CA VAL A 348 -8.92 20.15 -33.32
C VAL A 348 -7.46 20.46 -33.61
#